data_AF-A0A924XBN1-F1
#
_entry.id   AF-A0A924XBN1-F1
#
_cell.length_a   1.000
_cell.length_b   1.000
_cell.length_c   1.000
_cell.angle_alpha   90.00
_cell.angle_beta   90.00
_cell.angle_gamma   90.00
#
_symmetry.space_group_name_H-M   'P 1'
#
loop_
_entity.id
_entity.type
_entity.pdbx_description
1 polymer ?
#
loop_
_entity_poly.entity_id
_entity_poly.type
_entity_poly.pdbx_seq_one_letter_code
_entity_poly.pdbx_strand_id
1 'polypeptide(L)'
;MILKRFYDEKLAQASYLIGCAHAGEAIIIDANRDAQQYLKAAKAEGLRITHVTETHIHADFVSGSRELAARTGAKLNLSDEGDANWKYSFARDSAATLLKDGDSISIGDVSLRVVHTPGHTPEHLAFLVTDTAHASEPMGMVTGDFVFVGDVGRPDLLEKSAKMGGTMESAARTLHGSLERLAKLPDWLQIWPGHGAGSACGKGMSAVPHSTLGYERRFNWAFSTTSQDEFVRMVLAGQPEPPKYFAEMKRINKEGPKILNGFSRPPLLDGNRFREVVTKAETLVVDVRSAAQFAEGHIPGTINIPLNKSFTTWAGWLIPYDRDFHIIVDGESRMDESVRDLGMIGLDRVAGYVGSEAIQDFSAHGGELAVISQTSPRELAQSMAEEASTVIDVRGRAEWEAGHIPGASNVPLGYLTDHLSDVPRTKPIVLHCQGGGRSSIAASVLSARGFTNVVNLAGGYSEWLREGLPVQPAPNAGMVD
;
A
#
# COMPACT_ATOMS: atom_id res chain seq x y z
N MET A 1 3.36 25.72 -19.59
CA MET A 1 3.75 24.71 -18.57
C MET A 1 3.75 23.28 -19.13
N ILE A 2 4.56 22.36 -18.58
CA ILE A 2 4.54 20.90 -18.81
C ILE A 2 4.01 20.21 -17.55
N LEU A 3 3.07 19.27 -17.69
CA LEU A 3 2.56 18.44 -16.60
C LEU A 3 2.62 16.97 -17.01
N LYS A 4 3.27 16.13 -16.19
CA LYS A 4 3.29 14.67 -16.35
C LYS A 4 2.89 13.98 -15.06
N ARG A 5 1.96 13.03 -15.18
CA ARG A 5 1.58 12.11 -14.10
C ARG A 5 2.34 10.81 -14.26
N PHE A 6 2.88 10.31 -13.16
CA PHE A 6 3.43 8.96 -13.01
C PHE A 6 2.48 8.18 -12.12
N TYR A 7 2.34 6.88 -12.37
CA TYR A 7 1.46 6.04 -11.57
C TYR A 7 2.11 4.68 -11.32
N ASP A 8 2.23 4.30 -10.05
CA ASP A 8 2.62 2.95 -9.65
C ASP A 8 1.37 2.12 -9.40
N GLU A 9 1.13 1.12 -10.25
CA GLU A 9 -0.08 0.30 -10.23
C GLU A 9 -0.20 -0.58 -8.96
N LYS A 10 0.92 -0.95 -8.33
CA LYS A 10 0.91 -1.84 -7.14
C LYS A 10 0.65 -1.05 -5.86
N LEU A 11 1.13 0.19 -5.82
CA LEU A 11 0.86 1.12 -4.72
C LEU A 11 -0.43 1.92 -4.95
N ALA A 12 -0.96 1.93 -6.17
CA ALA A 12 -2.01 2.83 -6.62
C ALA A 12 -1.65 4.32 -6.39
N GLN A 13 -0.35 4.64 -6.52
CA GLN A 13 0.24 5.93 -6.14
C GLN A 13 0.52 6.78 -7.36
N ALA A 14 0.16 8.07 -7.29
CA ALA A 14 0.38 9.07 -8.32
C ALA A 14 1.38 10.13 -7.86
N SER A 15 2.30 10.46 -8.76
CA SER A 15 3.28 11.54 -8.56
C SER A 15 3.34 12.42 -9.81
N TYR A 16 3.85 13.64 -9.63
CA TYR A 16 3.72 14.67 -10.67
C TYR A 16 5.06 15.33 -10.96
N LEU A 17 5.38 15.45 -12.24
CA LEU A 17 6.39 16.38 -12.75
C LEU A 17 5.66 17.59 -13.32
N ILE A 18 5.96 18.77 -12.78
CA ILE A 18 5.45 20.05 -13.28
C ILE A 18 6.65 20.90 -13.68
N GLY A 19 6.66 21.38 -14.92
CA GLY A 19 7.81 22.07 -15.50
C GLY A 19 7.49 23.35 -16.26
N CYS A 20 8.46 24.25 -16.29
CA CYS A 20 8.48 25.40 -17.17
C CYS A 20 9.45 25.12 -18.33
N ALA A 21 8.90 24.90 -19.53
CA ALA A 21 9.70 24.63 -20.73
C ALA A 21 10.65 25.80 -21.08
N HIS A 22 10.20 27.04 -20.86
CA HIS A 22 10.97 28.24 -21.11
C HIS A 22 12.21 28.35 -20.19
N ALA A 23 12.05 28.08 -18.88
CA ALA A 23 13.15 28.09 -17.93
C ALA A 23 13.99 26.80 -17.95
N GLY A 24 13.46 25.70 -18.50
CA GLY A 24 14.10 24.39 -18.45
C GLY A 24 14.14 23.79 -17.04
N GLU A 25 13.17 24.14 -16.18
CA GLU A 25 13.13 23.75 -14.77
C GLU A 25 11.84 23.01 -14.42
N ALA A 26 11.91 22.12 -13.42
CA ALA A 26 10.78 21.31 -12.97
C ALA A 26 10.79 21.04 -11.46
N ILE A 27 9.60 20.77 -10.92
CA ILE A 27 9.36 20.17 -9.60
C ILE A 27 8.80 18.77 -9.74
N ILE A 28 9.22 17.89 -8.83
CA ILE A 28 8.53 16.62 -8.57
C ILE A 28 7.73 16.74 -7.26
N ILE A 29 6.48 16.29 -7.30
CA ILE A 29 5.59 16.22 -6.14
C ILE A 29 5.29 14.74 -5.86
N ASP A 30 5.45 14.33 -4.59
CA ASP A 30 5.20 12.98 -4.07
C ASP A 30 6.02 11.89 -4.78
N ALA A 31 7.30 12.18 -5.00
CA ALA A 31 8.21 11.22 -5.61
C ALA A 31 8.20 9.91 -4.83
N ASN A 32 7.98 8.79 -5.50
CA ASN A 32 8.23 7.48 -4.93
C ASN A 32 9.71 7.10 -5.09
N ARG A 33 10.17 6.05 -4.39
CA ARG A 33 11.60 5.73 -4.27
C ARG A 33 12.33 5.43 -5.60
N ASP A 34 11.60 5.08 -6.66
CA ASP A 34 12.17 4.88 -8.00
C ASP A 34 12.46 6.23 -8.68
N ALA A 35 13.53 6.89 -8.23
CA ALA A 35 13.92 8.21 -8.70
C ALA A 35 14.29 8.24 -10.20
N GLN A 36 14.65 7.10 -10.79
CA GLN A 36 15.15 7.02 -12.16
C GLN A 36 14.10 7.41 -13.19
N GLN A 37 12.82 7.12 -12.93
CA GLN A 37 11.72 7.45 -13.84
C GLN A 37 11.57 8.96 -14.02
N TYR A 38 11.72 9.74 -12.94
CA TYR A 38 11.58 11.20 -12.97
C TYR A 38 12.76 11.85 -13.69
N LEU A 39 13.98 11.36 -13.43
CA LEU A 39 15.20 11.84 -14.10
C LEU A 39 15.13 11.60 -15.62
N LYS A 40 14.65 10.41 -16.03
CA LYS A 40 14.45 10.07 -17.45
C LYS A 40 13.40 10.98 -18.08
N ALA A 41 12.28 11.20 -17.40
CA ALA A 41 11.20 12.03 -17.92
C ALA A 41 11.58 13.51 -18.03
N ALA A 42 12.29 14.06 -17.03
CA ALA A 42 12.79 15.43 -17.07
C ALA A 42 13.78 15.62 -18.23
N LYS A 43 14.75 14.69 -18.38
CA LYS A 43 15.70 14.72 -19.50
C LYS A 43 15.01 14.65 -20.87
N ALA A 44 13.98 13.82 -21.02
CA ALA A 44 13.23 13.69 -22.27
C ALA A 44 12.50 14.99 -22.65
N GLU A 45 12.13 15.82 -21.67
CA GLU A 45 11.48 17.12 -21.88
C GLU A 45 12.48 18.29 -21.89
N GLY A 46 13.78 18.04 -21.80
CA GLY A 46 14.79 19.10 -21.70
C GLY A 46 14.74 19.89 -20.39
N LEU A 47 14.20 19.30 -19.33
CA LEU A 47 14.03 19.92 -18.01
C LEU A 47 15.10 19.45 -17.02
N ARG A 48 15.45 20.33 -16.07
CA ARG A 48 16.19 20.00 -14.85
C ARG A 48 15.24 19.99 -13.67
N ILE A 49 15.29 18.95 -12.85
CA ILE A 49 14.56 18.91 -11.58
C ILE A 49 15.30 19.81 -10.60
N THR A 50 14.76 21.00 -10.33
CA THR A 50 15.34 22.00 -9.43
C THR A 50 14.65 22.05 -8.08
N HIS A 51 13.43 21.48 -7.98
CA HIS A 51 12.65 21.42 -6.77
C HIS A 51 12.05 20.02 -6.58
N VAL A 52 11.88 19.61 -5.33
CA VAL A 52 11.10 18.44 -4.95
C VAL A 52 10.28 18.80 -3.72
N THR A 53 9.06 18.30 -3.63
CA THR A 53 8.20 18.52 -2.46
C THR A 53 7.33 17.29 -2.18
N GLU A 54 6.79 17.23 -0.97
CA GLU A 54 5.83 16.23 -0.52
C GLU A 54 4.54 16.93 -0.09
N THR A 55 3.41 16.29 -0.37
CA THR A 55 2.11 16.69 0.17
C THR A 55 2.02 16.31 1.65
N HIS A 56 2.54 15.15 2.05
CA HIS A 56 2.50 14.68 3.43
C HIS A 56 3.54 13.58 3.68
N ILE A 57 3.77 13.24 4.96
CA ILE A 57 4.60 12.08 5.32
C ILE A 57 3.84 10.82 4.93
N HIS A 58 4.23 10.15 3.84
CA HIS A 58 3.47 9.02 3.29
C HIS A 58 3.42 7.80 4.21
N ALA A 59 2.31 7.05 4.14
CA ALA A 59 2.05 5.88 4.97
C ALA A 59 2.31 4.55 4.27
N ASP A 60 2.40 4.52 2.95
CA ASP A 60 2.18 3.29 2.18
C ASP A 60 3.33 2.99 1.21
N PHE A 61 4.22 3.95 0.99
CA PHE A 61 5.47 3.82 0.26
C PHE A 61 6.57 4.68 0.87
N VAL A 62 7.82 4.42 0.48
CA VAL A 62 8.99 5.21 0.84
C VAL A 62 9.16 6.37 -0.12
N SER A 63 9.19 7.59 0.42
CA SER A 63 9.43 8.81 -0.34
C SER A 63 10.80 8.78 -1.05
N GLY A 64 10.79 9.14 -2.32
CA GLY A 64 11.97 9.37 -3.15
C GLY A 64 12.45 10.82 -3.13
N SER A 65 11.85 11.71 -2.33
CA SER A 65 12.19 13.14 -2.39
C SER A 65 13.63 13.41 -1.96
N ARG A 66 14.08 12.74 -0.90
CA ARG A 66 15.47 12.82 -0.44
C ARG A 66 16.45 12.23 -1.45
N GLU A 67 16.09 11.13 -2.10
CA GLU A 67 16.87 10.50 -3.18
C GLU A 67 17.04 11.45 -4.36
N LEU A 68 15.95 12.07 -4.82
CA LEU A 68 15.98 13.04 -5.91
C LEU A 68 16.81 14.27 -5.54
N ALA A 69 16.58 14.86 -4.37
CA ALA A 69 17.35 16.01 -3.90
C ALA A 69 18.86 15.71 -3.87
N ALA A 70 19.26 14.52 -3.39
CA ALA A 70 20.65 14.11 -3.37
C ALA A 70 21.24 13.89 -4.78
N ARG A 71 20.46 13.33 -5.71
CA ARG A 71 20.93 13.02 -7.07
C ARG A 71 20.95 14.21 -8.01
N THR A 72 20.15 15.24 -7.76
CA THR A 72 20.03 16.40 -8.66
C THR A 72 20.52 17.71 -8.06
N GLY A 73 20.68 17.78 -6.73
CA GLY A 73 20.87 19.05 -6.02
C GLY A 73 19.59 19.90 -5.95
N ALA A 74 18.41 19.31 -6.22
CA ALA A 74 17.15 20.01 -6.12
C ALA A 74 16.87 20.48 -4.69
N LYS A 75 16.22 21.65 -4.58
CA LYS A 75 15.72 22.14 -3.30
C LYS A 75 14.59 21.25 -2.81
N LEU A 76 14.76 20.70 -1.63
CA LEU A 76 13.72 19.94 -0.95
C LEU A 76 12.82 20.90 -0.18
N ASN A 77 11.51 20.88 -0.46
CA ASN A 77 10.53 21.73 0.20
C ASN A 77 9.56 20.82 0.95
N LEU A 78 9.42 21.01 2.26
CA LEU A 78 8.67 20.10 3.13
C LEU A 78 7.74 20.89 4.04
N SER A 79 6.61 20.30 4.39
CA SER A 79 5.67 20.92 5.31
C SER A 79 6.29 21.16 6.69
N ASP A 80 5.98 22.35 7.24
CA ASP A 80 6.22 22.68 8.63
C ASP A 80 4.89 22.90 9.39
N GLU A 81 3.75 22.45 8.87
CA GLU A 81 2.45 22.66 9.54
C GLU A 81 2.10 21.61 10.60
N GLY A 82 2.79 20.47 10.60
CA GLY A 82 2.63 19.46 11.65
C GLY A 82 3.06 19.95 13.03
N ASP A 83 2.58 19.28 14.07
CA ASP A 83 3.10 19.45 15.43
C ASP A 83 4.52 18.88 15.58
N ALA A 84 5.07 18.86 16.80
CA ALA A 84 6.40 18.32 17.05
C ALA A 84 6.58 16.83 16.67
N ASN A 85 5.49 16.05 16.65
CA ASN A 85 5.50 14.65 16.25
C ASN A 85 5.44 14.47 14.73
N TRP A 86 4.99 15.49 14.00
CA TRP A 86 4.77 15.50 12.56
C TRP A 86 5.71 16.47 11.83
N LYS A 87 6.98 16.49 12.26
CA LYS A 87 8.10 17.15 11.57
C LYS A 87 9.04 16.15 10.93
N TYR A 88 9.54 16.48 9.74
CA TYR A 88 10.61 15.76 9.07
C TYR A 88 11.93 15.94 9.83
N SER A 89 12.45 14.87 10.43
CA SER A 89 13.63 14.93 11.30
C SER A 89 14.91 15.25 10.51
N PHE A 90 14.95 14.87 9.23
CA PHE A 90 16.07 15.12 8.33
C PHE A 90 16.01 16.49 7.61
N ALA A 91 14.97 17.30 7.83
CA ALA A 91 14.78 18.57 7.12
C ALA A 91 15.96 19.52 7.33
N ARG A 92 16.45 19.63 8.57
CA ARG A 92 17.62 20.47 8.90
C ARG A 92 18.88 20.00 8.19
N ASP A 93 19.16 18.69 8.27
CA ASP A 93 20.37 18.09 7.70
C ASP A 93 20.37 18.13 6.16
N SER A 94 19.18 18.12 5.56
CA SER A 94 19.00 18.23 4.11
C SER A 94 18.83 19.67 3.63
N ALA A 95 19.00 20.65 4.52
CA ALA A 95 18.77 22.08 4.25
C ALA A 95 17.43 22.35 3.53
N ALA A 96 16.38 21.65 3.96
CA ALA A 96 15.07 21.74 3.35
C ALA A 96 14.43 23.12 3.61
N THR A 97 13.73 23.64 2.60
CA THR A 97 12.82 24.78 2.77
C THR A 97 11.58 24.30 3.51
N LEU A 98 11.29 24.90 4.65
CA LEU A 98 10.12 24.59 5.46
C LEU A 98 8.93 25.45 4.99
N LEU A 99 7.87 24.78 4.55
CA LEU A 99 6.69 25.39 3.94
C LEU A 99 5.55 25.58 4.96
N LYS A 100 4.86 26.71 4.83
CA LYS A 100 3.64 27.08 5.55
C LYS A 100 2.50 27.43 4.59
N ASP A 101 1.28 27.46 5.09
CA ASP A 101 0.11 27.92 4.35
C ASP A 101 0.37 29.32 3.75
N GLY A 102 0.07 29.48 2.46
CA GLY A 102 0.28 30.73 1.74
C GLY A 102 1.67 30.93 1.13
N ASP A 103 2.66 30.12 1.48
CA ASP A 103 3.96 30.13 0.80
C ASP A 103 3.82 29.81 -0.69
N SER A 104 4.85 30.12 -1.47
CA SER A 104 4.85 29.84 -2.91
C SER A 104 6.20 29.31 -3.38
N ILE A 105 6.15 28.32 -4.27
CA ILE A 105 7.31 27.77 -4.98
C ILE A 105 7.20 28.22 -6.43
N SER A 106 8.22 28.88 -6.97
CA SER A 106 8.25 29.35 -8.35
C SER A 106 9.29 28.59 -9.18
N ILE A 107 8.90 28.23 -10.40
CA ILE A 107 9.71 27.45 -11.34
C ILE A 107 9.53 28.08 -12.71
N GLY A 108 10.40 29.04 -13.06
CA GLY A 108 10.16 29.92 -14.20
C GLY A 108 8.77 30.55 -14.13
N ASP A 109 7.98 30.34 -15.17
CA ASP A 109 6.61 30.87 -15.31
C ASP A 109 5.52 29.98 -14.66
N VAL A 110 5.89 29.07 -13.76
CA VAL A 110 4.95 28.22 -13.01
C VAL A 110 5.04 28.57 -11.53
N SER A 111 3.89 28.85 -10.92
CA SER A 111 3.77 29.11 -9.49
C SER A 111 2.94 28.04 -8.80
N LEU A 112 3.44 27.53 -7.68
CA LEU A 112 2.74 26.59 -6.81
C LEU A 112 2.50 27.26 -5.46
N ARG A 113 1.26 27.66 -5.19
CA ARG A 113 0.85 28.19 -3.88
C ARG A 113 0.52 27.04 -2.93
N VAL A 114 1.14 27.08 -1.76
CA VAL A 114 0.95 26.11 -0.68
C VAL A 114 -0.38 26.37 0.02
N VAL A 115 -1.14 25.30 0.25
CA VAL A 115 -2.40 25.30 1.00
C VAL A 115 -2.33 24.23 2.07
N HIS A 116 -2.47 24.60 3.34
CA HIS A 116 -2.53 23.64 4.46
C HIS A 116 -3.91 22.98 4.51
N THR A 117 -3.93 21.67 4.29
CA THR A 117 -5.16 20.86 4.17
C THR A 117 -5.12 19.67 5.14
N PRO A 118 -5.07 19.91 6.46
CA PRO A 118 -4.99 18.84 7.44
C PRO A 118 -6.28 18.01 7.42
N GLY A 119 -6.14 16.74 7.76
CA GLY A 119 -7.24 15.77 7.81
C GLY A 119 -6.74 14.35 7.65
N HIS A 120 -6.11 14.07 6.51
CA HIS A 120 -5.39 12.80 6.31
C HIS A 120 -4.17 12.70 7.23
N THR A 121 -3.36 13.77 7.27
CA THR A 121 -2.30 13.98 8.27
C THR A 121 -2.32 15.41 8.79
N PRO A 122 -1.70 15.70 9.95
CA PRO A 122 -1.69 17.05 10.52
C PRO A 122 -0.88 18.05 9.67
N GLU A 123 0.20 17.59 9.04
CA GLU A 123 1.10 18.42 8.24
C GLU A 123 0.70 18.54 6.76
N HIS A 124 -0.38 17.88 6.33
CA HIS A 124 -0.73 17.75 4.92
C HIS A 124 -0.84 19.10 4.20
N LEU A 125 -0.13 19.22 3.08
CA LEU A 125 -0.17 20.33 2.13
C LEU A 125 -0.77 19.88 0.81
N ALA A 126 -1.40 20.82 0.13
CA ALA A 126 -1.77 20.70 -1.26
C ALA A 126 -1.26 21.93 -2.03
N PHE A 127 -1.11 21.81 -3.34
CA PHE A 127 -0.42 22.80 -4.16
C PHE A 127 -1.31 23.30 -5.28
N LEU A 128 -1.72 24.57 -5.21
CA LEU A 128 -2.43 25.25 -6.30
C LEU A 128 -1.44 25.68 -7.37
N VAL A 129 -1.64 25.24 -8.60
CA VAL A 129 -0.70 25.43 -9.71
C VAL A 129 -1.25 26.45 -10.69
N THR A 130 -0.46 27.48 -10.96
CA THR A 130 -0.78 28.55 -11.92
C THR A 130 0.30 28.60 -13.00
N ASP A 131 -0.10 28.54 -14.27
CA ASP A 131 0.76 28.86 -15.42
C ASP A 131 0.74 30.37 -15.64
N THR A 132 1.67 31.08 -14.99
CA THR A 132 1.68 32.55 -14.95
C THR A 132 2.05 33.18 -16.29
N ALA A 133 2.53 32.40 -17.25
CA ALA A 133 2.72 32.86 -18.63
C ALA A 133 1.38 33.12 -19.35
N HIS A 134 0.30 32.50 -18.90
CA HIS A 134 -1.00 32.52 -19.60
C HIS A 134 -2.17 32.98 -18.72
N ALA A 135 -2.12 32.79 -17.41
CA ALA A 135 -3.23 33.10 -16.51
C ALA A 135 -2.76 33.67 -15.17
N SER A 136 -3.62 34.48 -14.55
CA SER A 136 -3.46 34.97 -13.17
C SER A 136 -4.11 34.07 -12.11
N GLU A 137 -4.85 33.05 -12.55
CA GLU A 137 -5.63 32.16 -11.70
C GLU A 137 -5.15 30.70 -11.82
N PRO A 138 -5.24 29.91 -10.74
CA PRO A 138 -4.79 28.53 -10.74
C PRO A 138 -5.60 27.66 -11.73
N MET A 139 -4.90 26.76 -12.41
CA MET A 139 -5.52 25.80 -13.33
C MET A 139 -5.96 24.50 -12.63
N GLY A 140 -5.28 24.15 -11.54
CA GLY A 140 -5.46 22.87 -10.87
C GLY A 140 -4.70 22.80 -9.55
N MET A 141 -4.92 21.70 -8.84
CA MET A 141 -4.41 21.47 -7.51
C MET A 141 -3.86 20.05 -7.40
N VAL A 142 -2.61 19.91 -6.97
CA VAL A 142 -2.12 18.62 -6.50
C VAL A 142 -2.64 18.44 -5.08
N THR A 143 -3.61 17.53 -4.93
CA THR A 143 -4.37 17.36 -3.70
C THR A 143 -3.79 16.32 -2.75
N GLY A 144 -2.76 15.56 -3.16
CA GLY A 144 -2.20 14.50 -2.34
C GLY A 144 -3.30 13.54 -1.86
N ASP A 145 -3.28 13.23 -0.57
CA ASP A 145 -4.28 12.37 0.07
C ASP A 145 -5.36 13.16 0.80
N PHE A 146 -5.56 14.43 0.45
CA PHE A 146 -6.67 15.23 0.96
C PHE A 146 -7.98 14.90 0.23
N VAL A 147 -8.01 15.08 -1.10
CA VAL A 147 -9.17 14.81 -1.96
C VAL A 147 -8.77 13.90 -3.12
N PHE A 148 -9.54 12.83 -3.30
CA PHE A 148 -9.42 11.87 -4.39
C PHE A 148 -10.55 12.06 -5.40
N VAL A 149 -10.51 11.29 -6.49
CA VAL A 149 -11.64 11.22 -7.42
C VAL A 149 -12.74 10.35 -6.82
N GLY A 150 -13.84 10.98 -6.38
CA GLY A 150 -14.99 10.35 -5.76
C GLY A 150 -14.86 10.02 -4.27
N ASP A 151 -13.75 10.38 -3.63
CA ASP A 151 -13.50 10.10 -2.21
C ASP A 151 -12.57 11.15 -1.55
N VAL A 152 -12.27 10.97 -0.26
CA VAL A 152 -11.32 11.79 0.50
C VAL A 152 -10.37 10.92 1.31
N GLY A 153 -9.25 11.50 1.77
CA GLY A 153 -8.30 10.82 2.63
C GLY A 153 -8.93 10.28 3.91
N ARG A 154 -8.52 9.08 4.31
CA ARG A 154 -8.92 8.52 5.61
C ARG A 154 -8.23 9.29 6.78
N PRO A 155 -8.96 9.63 7.86
CA PRO A 155 -8.41 10.36 9.01
C PRO A 155 -7.98 9.46 10.19
N ASP A 156 -8.08 8.13 10.08
CA ASP A 156 -7.88 7.18 11.19
C ASP A 156 -6.47 6.58 11.27
N LEU A 157 -5.54 6.94 10.36
CA LEU A 157 -4.18 6.37 10.34
C LEU A 157 -3.36 6.72 11.58
N LEU A 158 -3.52 7.92 12.12
CA LEU A 158 -2.84 8.34 13.36
C LEU A 158 -3.21 7.45 14.54
N GLU A 159 -4.48 7.09 14.62
CA GLU A 159 -4.99 6.25 15.70
C GLU A 159 -4.59 4.79 15.51
N LYS A 160 -4.84 4.23 14.34
CA LYS A 160 -4.64 2.80 14.09
C LYS A 160 -3.18 2.41 13.86
N SER A 161 -2.41 3.23 13.14
CA SER A 161 -1.02 2.94 12.81
C SER A 161 -0.03 3.60 13.78
N ALA A 162 -0.29 4.83 14.22
CA ALA A 162 0.59 5.53 15.17
C ALA A 162 0.16 5.40 16.66
N LYS A 163 -0.88 4.59 16.95
CA LYS A 163 -1.37 4.27 18.31
C LYS A 163 -1.77 5.50 19.15
N MET A 164 -2.20 6.58 18.49
CA MET A 164 -2.69 7.80 19.15
C MET A 164 -4.20 7.72 19.34
N GLY A 165 -4.65 7.10 20.44
CA GLY A 165 -6.07 6.88 20.72
C GLY A 165 -6.92 8.15 20.76
N GLY A 166 -8.15 8.09 20.23
CA GLY A 166 -9.11 9.19 20.25
C GLY A 166 -8.82 10.33 19.26
N THR A 167 -8.00 10.09 18.24
CA THR A 167 -7.61 11.14 17.26
C THR A 167 -8.46 11.10 15.99
N MET A 168 -9.07 9.96 15.63
CA MET A 168 -9.76 9.81 14.35
C MET A 168 -10.96 10.74 14.17
N GLU A 169 -11.75 10.98 15.24
CA GLU A 169 -12.88 11.92 15.18
C GLU A 169 -12.40 13.36 15.02
N SER A 170 -11.38 13.76 15.78
CA SER A 170 -10.80 15.10 15.66
C SER A 170 -10.22 15.31 14.27
N ALA A 171 -9.48 14.34 13.74
CA ALA A 171 -8.92 14.39 12.39
C ALA A 171 -10.02 14.44 11.32
N ALA A 172 -11.13 13.71 11.49
CA ALA A 172 -12.29 13.80 10.61
C ALA A 172 -12.94 15.19 10.63
N ARG A 173 -13.08 15.81 11.81
CA ARG A 173 -13.60 17.19 11.92
C ARG A 173 -12.66 18.20 11.25
N THR A 174 -11.35 18.02 11.42
CA THR A 174 -10.33 18.83 10.75
C THR A 174 -10.39 18.68 9.22
N LEU A 175 -10.54 17.45 8.72
CA LEU A 175 -10.71 17.16 7.30
C LEU A 175 -11.93 17.88 6.72
N HIS A 176 -13.07 17.85 7.44
CA HIS A 176 -14.27 18.59 7.04
C HIS A 176 -14.02 20.09 6.91
N GLY A 177 -13.32 20.71 7.88
CA GLY A 177 -12.96 22.13 7.79
C GLY A 177 -12.02 22.45 6.62
N SER A 178 -11.11 21.54 6.26
CA SER A 178 -10.31 21.66 5.04
C SER A 178 -11.17 21.57 3.77
N LEU A 179 -12.16 20.69 3.72
CA LEU A 179 -13.11 20.57 2.60
C LEU A 179 -13.97 21.83 2.43
N GLU A 180 -14.44 22.44 3.52
CA GLU A 180 -15.20 23.70 3.46
C GLU A 180 -14.38 24.86 2.90
N ARG A 181 -13.07 24.89 3.15
CA ARG A 181 -12.16 25.87 2.54
C ARG A 181 -11.96 25.58 1.04
N LEU A 182 -11.75 24.31 0.68
CA LEU A 182 -11.60 23.90 -0.72
C LEU A 182 -12.87 24.20 -1.54
N ALA A 183 -14.07 23.98 -0.98
CA ALA A 183 -15.34 24.16 -1.66
C ALA A 183 -15.59 25.61 -2.15
N LYS A 184 -14.86 26.59 -1.60
CA LYS A 184 -14.91 28.02 -1.97
C LYS A 184 -14.05 28.35 -3.19
N LEU A 185 -13.22 27.40 -3.66
CA LEU A 185 -12.39 27.59 -4.84
C LEU A 185 -13.18 27.35 -6.14
N PRO A 186 -12.65 27.81 -7.30
CA PRO A 186 -13.37 27.71 -8.56
C PRO A 186 -13.56 26.29 -9.10
N ASP A 187 -14.69 26.06 -9.76
CA ASP A 187 -15.11 24.76 -10.29
C ASP A 187 -14.19 24.17 -11.35
N TRP A 188 -13.48 25.04 -12.08
CA TRP A 188 -12.60 24.64 -13.18
C TRP A 188 -11.27 24.05 -12.69
N LEU A 189 -10.96 24.17 -11.40
CA LEU A 189 -9.74 23.60 -10.83
C LEU A 189 -9.69 22.09 -11.10
N GLN A 190 -8.65 21.67 -11.80
CA GLN A 190 -8.33 20.25 -11.90
C GLN A 190 -7.88 19.69 -10.56
N ILE A 191 -8.26 18.44 -10.28
CA ILE A 191 -7.90 17.71 -9.07
C ILE A 191 -6.92 16.60 -9.45
N TRP A 192 -5.71 16.68 -8.91
CA TRP A 192 -4.61 15.75 -9.16
C TRP A 192 -4.22 15.05 -7.84
N PRO A 193 -4.83 13.90 -7.52
CA PRO A 193 -4.64 13.21 -6.24
C PRO A 193 -3.32 12.44 -6.14
N GLY A 194 -2.89 12.14 -4.91
CA GLY A 194 -1.74 11.30 -4.61
C GLY A 194 -1.98 9.80 -4.83
N HIS A 195 -3.25 9.36 -4.88
CA HIS A 195 -3.61 7.96 -5.08
C HIS A 195 -4.83 7.77 -6.00
N GLY A 196 -5.02 6.55 -6.51
CA GLY A 196 -6.20 6.10 -7.26
C GLY A 196 -6.83 4.81 -6.73
N ALA A 197 -7.71 4.20 -7.54
CA ALA A 197 -8.37 2.94 -7.21
C ALA A 197 -7.40 1.85 -6.76
N GLY A 198 -7.70 1.21 -5.62
CA GLY A 198 -6.92 0.12 -5.03
C GLY A 198 -6.02 0.53 -3.86
N SER A 199 -5.84 1.82 -3.59
CA SER A 199 -5.07 2.28 -2.42
C SER A 199 -5.83 2.03 -1.11
N ALA A 200 -5.08 1.72 -0.03
CA ALA A 200 -5.62 1.59 1.33
C ALA A 200 -5.73 2.95 2.06
N CYS A 201 -5.35 4.06 1.42
CA CYS A 201 -5.49 5.43 1.93
C CYS A 201 -6.91 6.00 1.77
N GLY A 202 -7.79 5.33 1.03
CA GLY A 202 -9.21 5.67 0.86
C GLY A 202 -10.12 4.43 0.78
N LYS A 203 -11.43 4.62 0.75
CA LYS A 203 -12.42 3.53 0.82
C LYS A 203 -13.07 3.19 -0.52
N GLY A 204 -13.14 4.14 -1.45
CA GLY A 204 -13.96 4.02 -2.67
C GLY A 204 -13.45 4.84 -3.85
N MET A 205 -12.15 4.93 -4.02
CA MET A 205 -11.53 5.78 -5.04
C MET A 205 -11.80 5.27 -6.46
N SER A 206 -12.12 6.20 -7.37
CA SER A 206 -12.33 5.91 -8.78
C SER A 206 -11.03 5.53 -9.50
N ALA A 207 -11.15 4.73 -10.57
CA ALA A 207 -10.05 4.44 -11.48
C ALA A 207 -9.74 5.60 -12.44
N VAL A 208 -10.61 6.63 -12.48
CA VAL A 208 -10.38 7.85 -13.27
C VAL A 208 -9.21 8.64 -12.64
N PRO A 209 -8.20 9.05 -13.44
CA PRO A 209 -6.93 9.54 -12.91
C PRO A 209 -6.93 10.97 -12.35
N HIS A 210 -7.92 11.77 -12.73
CA HIS A 210 -8.06 13.18 -12.33
C HIS A 210 -9.53 13.60 -12.43
N SER A 211 -9.90 14.68 -11.74
CA SER A 211 -11.25 15.25 -11.78
C SER A 211 -11.20 16.78 -11.83
N THR A 212 -12.34 17.43 -11.59
CA THR A 212 -12.40 18.88 -11.33
C THR A 212 -13.14 19.14 -10.02
N LEU A 213 -12.84 20.26 -9.35
CA LEU A 213 -13.53 20.63 -8.12
C LEU A 213 -15.03 20.76 -8.33
N GLY A 214 -15.47 21.28 -9.48
CA GLY A 214 -16.89 21.38 -9.82
C GLY A 214 -17.58 20.01 -9.92
N TYR A 215 -16.88 18.98 -10.43
CA TYR A 215 -17.40 17.61 -10.48
C TYR A 215 -17.42 16.97 -9.09
N GLU A 216 -16.31 17.05 -8.35
CA GLU A 216 -16.23 16.51 -6.99
C GLU A 216 -17.28 17.14 -6.08
N ARG A 217 -17.48 18.46 -6.12
CA ARG A 217 -18.49 19.13 -5.30
C ARG A 217 -19.93 18.65 -5.57
N ARG A 218 -20.20 18.13 -6.78
CA ARG A 218 -21.53 17.61 -7.16
C ARG A 218 -21.72 16.13 -6.84
N PHE A 219 -20.65 15.33 -6.87
CA PHE A 219 -20.77 13.87 -6.93
C PHE A 219 -19.89 13.12 -5.93
N ASN A 220 -18.89 13.77 -5.33
CA ASN A 220 -18.11 13.18 -4.26
C ASN A 220 -18.92 13.27 -2.97
N TRP A 221 -19.15 12.10 -2.35
CA TRP A 221 -20.03 11.96 -1.18
C TRP A 221 -19.64 12.91 -0.04
N ALA A 222 -18.34 13.23 0.09
CA ALA A 222 -17.81 14.11 1.11
C ALA A 222 -18.32 15.55 1.03
N PHE A 223 -18.65 16.03 -0.18
CA PHE A 223 -19.22 17.38 -0.37
C PHE A 223 -20.75 17.42 -0.25
N SER A 224 -21.39 16.25 -0.23
CA SER A 224 -22.86 16.11 -0.15
C SER A 224 -23.37 15.95 1.29
N THR A 225 -22.47 15.87 2.29
CA THR A 225 -22.86 15.72 3.69
C THR A 225 -23.54 16.99 4.21
N THR A 226 -24.62 16.83 4.99
CA THR A 226 -25.45 17.93 5.50
C THR A 226 -24.97 18.51 6.83
N SER A 227 -24.06 17.81 7.52
CA SER A 227 -23.46 18.25 8.78
C SER A 227 -22.08 17.63 9.00
N GLN A 228 -21.26 18.27 9.84
CA GLN A 228 -19.95 17.73 10.23
C GLN A 228 -20.07 16.37 10.92
N ASP A 229 -21.11 16.14 11.74
CA ASP A 229 -21.30 14.85 12.41
C ASP A 229 -21.67 13.74 11.43
N GLU A 230 -22.48 14.05 10.41
CA GLU A 230 -22.75 13.11 9.32
C GLU A 230 -21.45 12.76 8.57
N PHE A 231 -20.63 13.76 8.25
CA PHE A 231 -19.32 13.55 7.64
C PHE A 231 -18.41 12.65 8.48
N VAL A 232 -18.29 12.92 9.78
CA VAL A 232 -17.46 12.12 10.71
C VAL A 232 -17.90 10.65 10.71
N ARG A 233 -19.21 10.39 10.80
CA ARG A 233 -19.73 9.01 10.73
C ARG A 233 -19.39 8.35 9.40
N MET A 234 -19.64 9.04 8.28
CA MET A 234 -19.44 8.47 6.94
C MET A 234 -17.97 8.25 6.59
N VAL A 235 -17.07 9.13 7.01
CA VAL A 235 -15.64 9.00 6.71
C VAL A 235 -14.98 7.89 7.52
N LEU A 236 -15.45 7.63 8.75
CA LEU A 236 -14.90 6.58 9.62
C LEU A 236 -15.51 5.20 9.34
N ALA A 237 -16.72 5.16 8.76
CA ALA A 237 -17.39 3.91 8.41
C ALA A 237 -16.72 3.19 7.23
N GLY A 238 -16.57 1.87 7.35
CA GLY A 238 -16.13 1.00 6.25
C GLY A 238 -14.68 1.18 5.80
N GLN A 239 -13.85 1.86 6.60
CA GLN A 239 -12.43 2.01 6.28
C GLN A 239 -11.71 0.65 6.34
N PRO A 240 -10.88 0.30 5.34
CA PRO A 240 -10.11 -0.92 5.37
C PRO A 240 -9.12 -0.87 6.53
N GLU A 241 -8.76 -2.03 7.08
CA GLU A 241 -7.75 -2.09 8.13
C GLU A 241 -6.39 -1.64 7.56
N PRO A 242 -5.70 -0.67 8.19
CA PRO A 242 -4.44 -0.20 7.67
C PRO A 242 -3.36 -1.26 7.82
N PRO A 243 -2.51 -1.46 6.80
CA PRO A 243 -1.36 -2.34 6.90
C PRO A 243 -0.43 -2.02 8.06
N LYS A 244 0.07 -3.08 8.73
CA LYS A 244 1.06 -2.94 9.82
C LYS A 244 2.26 -2.10 9.43
N TYR A 245 2.73 -2.24 8.18
CA TYR A 245 3.89 -1.48 7.70
C TYR A 245 3.62 0.01 7.53
N PHE A 246 2.38 0.49 7.66
CA PHE A 246 2.11 1.92 7.56
C PHE A 246 2.80 2.72 8.65
N ALA A 247 2.89 2.16 9.86
CA ALA A 247 3.67 2.75 10.95
C ALA A 247 5.15 2.88 10.58
N GLU A 248 5.67 1.88 9.86
CA GLU A 248 7.07 1.85 9.43
C GLU A 248 7.34 2.86 8.30
N MET A 249 6.42 3.04 7.35
CA MET A 249 6.58 4.07 6.32
C MET A 249 6.54 5.47 6.92
N LYS A 250 5.61 5.72 7.86
CA LYS A 250 5.56 6.99 8.60
C LYS A 250 6.89 7.25 9.32
N ARG A 251 7.47 6.23 9.95
CA ARG A 251 8.78 6.32 10.60
C ARG A 251 9.89 6.62 9.58
N ILE A 252 10.03 5.80 8.54
CA ILE A 252 11.07 5.93 7.51
C ILE A 252 10.99 7.29 6.82
N ASN A 253 9.80 7.72 6.41
CA ASN A 253 9.59 8.99 5.71
C ASN A 253 9.76 10.20 6.63
N LYS A 254 9.45 10.09 7.92
CA LYS A 254 9.72 11.15 8.89
C LYS A 254 11.21 11.28 9.24
N GLU A 255 11.87 10.15 9.47
CA GLU A 255 13.28 10.09 9.88
C GLU A 255 14.24 10.36 8.73
N GLY A 256 13.80 10.10 7.49
CA GLY A 256 14.57 10.32 6.28
C GLY A 256 15.01 9.01 5.66
N PRO A 257 14.41 8.59 4.54
CA PRO A 257 14.74 7.33 3.88
C PRO A 257 16.22 7.23 3.52
N LYS A 258 16.77 6.01 3.53
CA LYS A 258 18.13 5.77 3.03
C LYS A 258 18.20 6.05 1.52
N ILE A 259 19.21 6.84 1.13
CA ILE A 259 19.55 7.09 -0.27
C ILE A 259 20.17 5.81 -0.85
N LEU A 260 19.56 5.29 -1.92
CA LEU A 260 19.94 4.03 -2.56
C LEU A 260 20.85 4.22 -3.77
N ASN A 261 20.76 5.35 -4.48
CA ASN A 261 21.38 5.56 -5.80
C ASN A 261 20.93 4.53 -6.84
N GLY A 262 19.66 4.13 -6.76
CA GLY A 262 19.05 3.07 -7.57
C GLY A 262 18.95 1.74 -6.84
N PHE A 263 18.18 0.82 -7.41
CA PHE A 263 17.98 -0.51 -6.84
C PHE A 263 19.14 -1.43 -7.23
N SER A 264 19.70 -2.14 -6.26
CA SER A 264 20.81 -3.09 -6.46
C SER A 264 20.36 -4.52 -6.21
N ARG A 265 20.72 -5.45 -7.10
CA ARG A 265 20.46 -6.87 -6.89
C ARG A 265 21.19 -7.37 -5.64
N PRO A 266 20.53 -8.18 -4.78
CA PRO A 266 21.22 -8.92 -3.73
C PRO A 266 22.11 -10.02 -4.33
N PRO A 267 23.01 -10.64 -3.55
CA PRO A 267 23.85 -11.73 -4.03
C PRO A 267 23.02 -12.93 -4.53
N LEU A 268 23.36 -13.45 -5.70
CA LEU A 268 22.87 -14.75 -6.17
C LEU A 268 23.57 -15.85 -5.36
N LEU A 269 22.79 -16.70 -4.71
CA LEU A 269 23.31 -17.84 -3.96
C LEU A 269 23.41 -19.06 -4.87
N ASP A 270 24.48 -19.84 -4.73
CA ASP A 270 24.54 -21.18 -5.32
C ASP A 270 23.69 -22.19 -4.54
N GLY A 271 23.43 -23.35 -5.13
CA GLY A 271 22.58 -24.39 -4.53
C GLY A 271 23.11 -24.90 -3.18
N ASN A 272 24.43 -25.01 -3.00
CA ASN A 272 25.01 -25.44 -1.71
C ASN A 272 24.70 -24.40 -0.62
N ARG A 273 24.99 -23.14 -0.90
CA ARG A 273 24.78 -22.05 0.04
C ARG A 273 23.31 -21.87 0.36
N PHE A 274 22.44 -22.01 -0.64
CA PHE A 274 21.01 -21.90 -0.42
C PHE A 274 20.46 -23.05 0.44
N ARG A 275 20.91 -24.29 0.24
CA ARG A 275 20.56 -25.42 1.12
C ARG A 275 20.96 -25.16 2.58
N GLU A 276 22.12 -24.58 2.82
CA GLU A 276 22.52 -24.16 4.18
C GLU A 276 21.58 -23.09 4.75
N VAL A 277 21.16 -22.13 3.91
CA VAL A 277 20.27 -21.03 4.31
C VAL A 277 18.88 -21.56 4.69
N VAL A 278 18.26 -22.42 3.88
CA VAL A 278 16.89 -22.92 4.11
C VAL A 278 16.79 -23.93 5.25
N THR A 279 17.88 -24.62 5.60
CA THR A 279 17.91 -25.57 6.73
C THR A 279 18.20 -24.90 8.07
N LYS A 280 18.66 -23.65 8.06
CA LYS A 280 18.97 -22.89 9.27
C LYS A 280 17.68 -22.40 9.91
N ALA A 281 17.52 -22.70 11.20
CA ALA A 281 16.37 -22.24 11.98
C ALA A 281 16.24 -20.71 11.91
N GLU A 282 14.99 -20.23 11.88
CA GLU A 282 14.63 -18.80 11.89
C GLU A 282 15.00 -17.99 10.63
N THR A 283 15.59 -18.60 9.60
CA THR A 283 15.75 -17.95 8.29
C THR A 283 14.39 -17.70 7.65
N LEU A 284 14.13 -16.46 7.24
CA LEU A 284 12.97 -16.14 6.40
C LEU A 284 13.33 -16.27 4.92
N VAL A 285 12.58 -17.10 4.21
CA VAL A 285 12.69 -17.27 2.76
C VAL A 285 11.31 -17.05 2.14
N VAL A 286 11.25 -16.11 1.18
CA VAL A 286 10.04 -15.71 0.49
C VAL A 286 10.07 -16.28 -0.93
N ASP A 287 9.16 -17.19 -1.24
CA ASP A 287 8.95 -17.71 -2.59
C ASP A 287 7.95 -16.81 -3.32
N VAL A 288 8.36 -16.19 -4.43
CA VAL A 288 7.51 -15.27 -5.19
C VAL A 288 6.87 -15.89 -6.44
N ARG A 289 7.00 -17.22 -6.61
CA ARG A 289 6.27 -17.98 -7.64
C ARG A 289 4.76 -17.86 -7.44
N SER A 290 4.01 -18.27 -8.46
CA SER A 290 2.55 -18.32 -8.35
C SER A 290 2.10 -19.25 -7.23
N ALA A 291 0.94 -18.94 -6.64
CA ALA A 291 0.35 -19.79 -5.59
C ALA A 291 0.13 -21.24 -6.05
N ALA A 292 -0.14 -21.47 -7.34
CA ALA A 292 -0.28 -22.80 -7.91
C ALA A 292 1.04 -23.58 -7.90
N GLN A 293 2.12 -22.98 -8.45
CA GLN A 293 3.46 -23.59 -8.44
C GLN A 293 3.96 -23.87 -7.01
N PHE A 294 3.65 -22.99 -6.07
CA PHE A 294 4.01 -23.20 -4.66
C PHE A 294 3.23 -24.35 -4.02
N ALA A 295 1.92 -24.43 -4.29
CA ALA A 295 1.06 -25.48 -3.74
C ALA A 295 1.42 -26.87 -4.26
N GLU A 296 1.87 -26.99 -5.52
CA GLU A 296 2.32 -28.25 -6.13
C GLU A 296 3.65 -28.77 -5.55
N GLY A 297 4.50 -27.87 -5.03
CA GLY A 297 5.78 -28.23 -4.44
C GLY A 297 6.58 -27.01 -4.02
N HIS A 298 6.92 -26.95 -2.72
CA HIS A 298 7.75 -25.90 -2.14
C HIS A 298 8.70 -26.46 -1.09
N ILE A 299 9.76 -25.70 -0.80
CA ILE A 299 10.69 -26.03 0.28
C ILE A 299 10.00 -25.75 1.62
N PRO A 300 9.95 -26.71 2.57
CA PRO A 300 9.36 -26.50 3.89
C PRO A 300 9.97 -25.29 4.60
N GLY A 301 9.14 -24.54 5.34
CA GLY A 301 9.59 -23.32 6.04
C GLY A 301 9.59 -22.04 5.21
N THR A 302 9.41 -22.12 3.89
CA THR A 302 9.26 -20.95 3.03
C THR A 302 7.84 -20.38 3.08
N ILE A 303 7.69 -19.06 2.93
CA ILE A 303 6.38 -18.41 2.76
C ILE A 303 6.20 -17.99 1.31
N ASN A 304 4.97 -18.06 0.79
CA ASN A 304 4.65 -17.66 -0.58
C ASN A 304 3.99 -16.29 -0.60
N ILE A 305 4.61 -15.35 -1.29
CA ILE A 305 4.01 -14.05 -1.60
C ILE A 305 4.15 -13.85 -3.12
N PRO A 306 3.15 -14.27 -3.91
CA PRO A 306 3.24 -14.21 -5.36
C PRO A 306 3.52 -12.79 -5.86
N LEU A 307 4.50 -12.64 -6.74
CA LEU A 307 4.85 -11.34 -7.32
C LEU A 307 3.81 -10.92 -8.37
N ASN A 308 2.71 -10.33 -7.90
CA ASN A 308 1.57 -9.82 -8.66
C ASN A 308 1.18 -8.41 -8.14
N LYS A 309 -0.01 -7.92 -8.49
CA LYS A 309 -0.49 -6.59 -8.07
C LYS A 309 -0.55 -6.38 -6.55
N SER A 310 -0.76 -7.44 -5.76
CA SER A 310 -0.87 -7.37 -4.30
C SER A 310 0.45 -7.69 -3.58
N PHE A 311 1.55 -7.84 -4.33
CA PHE A 311 2.84 -8.25 -3.77
C PHE A 311 3.33 -7.31 -2.68
N THR A 312 3.39 -6.00 -2.96
CA THR A 312 3.84 -4.97 -2.00
C THR A 312 2.97 -4.96 -0.74
N THR A 313 1.66 -5.05 -0.90
CA THR A 313 0.72 -5.13 0.22
C THR A 313 1.07 -6.29 1.16
N TRP A 314 1.16 -7.51 0.63
CA TRP A 314 1.39 -8.69 1.47
C TRP A 314 2.83 -8.81 1.97
N ALA A 315 3.80 -8.34 1.19
CA ALA A 315 5.18 -8.20 1.64
C ALA A 315 5.26 -7.27 2.85
N GLY A 316 4.65 -6.08 2.79
CA GLY A 316 4.61 -5.16 3.93
C GLY A 316 3.88 -5.73 5.16
N TRP A 317 2.82 -6.52 4.97
CA TRP A 317 2.13 -7.18 6.09
C TRP A 317 2.95 -8.26 6.78
N LEU A 318 3.73 -9.05 6.02
CA LEU A 318 4.26 -10.34 6.49
C LEU A 318 5.77 -10.36 6.66
N ILE A 319 6.51 -9.52 5.94
CA ILE A 319 7.97 -9.47 6.00
C ILE A 319 8.39 -8.45 7.07
N PRO A 320 9.20 -8.85 8.06
CA PRO A 320 9.72 -7.94 9.07
C PRO A 320 10.82 -7.05 8.50
N TYR A 321 10.85 -5.79 8.96
CA TYR A 321 11.74 -4.75 8.48
C TYR A 321 13.11 -4.74 9.16
N ASP A 322 13.25 -5.46 10.27
CA ASP A 322 14.41 -5.41 11.18
C ASP A 322 15.41 -6.57 10.99
N ARG A 323 15.10 -7.56 10.14
CA ARG A 323 15.95 -8.74 9.91
C ARG A 323 16.08 -9.13 8.45
N ASP A 324 17.09 -9.94 8.15
CA ASP A 324 17.44 -10.34 6.79
C ASP A 324 16.49 -11.43 6.31
N PHE A 325 16.22 -11.42 5.00
CA PHE A 325 15.45 -12.48 4.35
C PHE A 325 16.01 -12.81 2.97
N HIS A 326 15.64 -13.97 2.46
CA HIS A 326 16.05 -14.47 1.14
C HIS A 326 14.84 -14.67 0.24
N ILE A 327 15.06 -14.71 -1.07
CA ILE A 327 13.97 -14.78 -2.05
C ILE A 327 14.22 -15.91 -3.05
N ILE A 328 13.18 -16.68 -3.35
CA ILE A 328 13.14 -17.60 -4.50
C ILE A 328 12.35 -16.91 -5.60
N VAL A 329 12.97 -16.71 -6.76
CA VAL A 329 12.36 -16.03 -7.91
C VAL A 329 12.18 -16.96 -9.11
N ASP A 330 11.16 -16.69 -9.92
CA ASP A 330 10.94 -17.42 -11.18
C ASP A 330 11.66 -16.72 -12.35
N GLY A 331 12.99 -16.81 -12.36
CA GLY A 331 13.86 -16.18 -13.35
C GLY A 331 14.37 -14.79 -12.97
N GLU A 332 15.45 -14.36 -13.63
CA GLU A 332 16.21 -13.16 -13.22
C GLU A 332 15.43 -11.85 -13.34
N SER A 333 14.59 -11.67 -14.36
CA SER A 333 13.82 -10.43 -14.54
C SER A 333 12.85 -10.18 -13.39
N ARG A 334 12.35 -11.26 -12.77
CA ARG A 334 11.49 -11.21 -11.59
C ARG A 334 12.26 -10.75 -10.35
N MET A 335 13.59 -10.92 -10.33
CA MET A 335 14.42 -10.38 -9.25
C MET A 335 14.47 -8.86 -9.29
N ASP A 336 14.67 -8.25 -10.46
CA ASP A 336 14.70 -6.78 -10.59
C ASP A 336 13.35 -6.16 -10.16
N GLU A 337 12.25 -6.77 -10.60
CA GLU A 337 10.89 -6.39 -10.17
C GLU A 337 10.73 -6.54 -8.64
N SER A 338 11.17 -7.67 -8.06
CA SER A 338 11.07 -7.91 -6.61
C SER A 338 11.87 -6.91 -5.79
N VAL A 339 13.13 -6.64 -6.15
CA VAL A 339 13.96 -5.66 -5.43
C VAL A 339 13.34 -4.28 -5.48
N ARG A 340 12.89 -3.86 -6.68
CA ARG A 340 12.23 -2.57 -6.84
C ARG A 340 11.04 -2.48 -5.90
N ASP A 341 10.09 -3.41 -6.01
CA ASP A 341 8.83 -3.37 -5.26
C ASP A 341 9.01 -3.47 -3.75
N LEU A 342 9.94 -4.31 -3.27
CA LEU A 342 10.29 -4.38 -1.85
C LEU A 342 10.93 -3.06 -1.39
N GLY A 343 11.85 -2.50 -2.18
CA GLY A 343 12.48 -1.22 -1.89
C GLY A 343 11.50 -0.05 -1.89
N MET A 344 10.44 -0.10 -2.71
CA MET A 344 9.35 0.89 -2.73
C MET A 344 8.63 1.00 -1.38
N ILE A 345 8.58 -0.09 -0.62
CA ILE A 345 7.96 -0.15 0.70
C ILE A 345 8.99 -0.34 1.81
N GLY A 346 10.27 -0.05 1.59
CA GLY A 346 11.31 -0.02 2.63
C GLY A 346 11.88 -1.37 3.08
N LEU A 347 11.56 -2.46 2.39
CA LEU A 347 12.10 -3.80 2.67
C LEU A 347 13.47 -3.97 1.99
N ASP A 348 14.48 -3.31 2.55
CA ASP A 348 15.83 -3.21 1.96
C ASP A 348 16.77 -4.38 2.33
N ARG A 349 16.36 -5.29 3.23
CA ARG A 349 17.21 -6.32 3.86
C ARG A 349 17.18 -7.68 3.16
N VAL A 350 17.22 -7.67 1.83
CA VAL A 350 17.33 -8.90 1.03
C VAL A 350 18.78 -9.39 1.04
N ALA A 351 19.07 -10.47 1.79
CA ALA A 351 20.43 -10.98 1.98
C ALA A 351 20.94 -11.82 0.81
N GLY A 352 20.04 -12.39 0.01
CA GLY A 352 20.38 -13.16 -1.17
C GLY A 352 19.15 -13.70 -1.89
N TYR A 353 19.34 -14.17 -3.12
CA TYR A 353 18.28 -14.79 -3.89
C TYR A 353 18.76 -16.04 -4.63
N VAL A 354 17.80 -16.87 -5.04
CA VAL A 354 18.00 -18.02 -5.94
C VAL A 354 16.89 -18.08 -6.98
N GLY A 355 17.16 -18.74 -8.10
CA GLY A 355 16.11 -19.09 -9.06
C GLY A 355 15.29 -20.30 -8.59
N SER A 356 14.13 -20.50 -9.22
CA SER A 356 13.17 -21.57 -8.90
C SER A 356 13.74 -22.97 -9.13
N GLU A 357 14.81 -23.11 -9.93
CA GLU A 357 15.59 -24.33 -10.09
C GLU A 357 16.17 -24.86 -8.76
N ALA A 358 16.39 -23.98 -7.78
CA ALA A 358 16.87 -24.36 -6.45
C ALA A 358 15.92 -25.32 -5.71
N ILE A 359 14.63 -25.35 -6.09
CA ILE A 359 13.64 -26.25 -5.50
C ILE A 359 13.85 -27.70 -5.97
N GLN A 360 14.12 -27.88 -7.26
CA GLN A 360 14.46 -29.20 -7.82
C GLN A 360 15.80 -29.67 -7.28
N ASP A 361 16.77 -28.78 -7.21
CA ASP A 361 18.09 -29.03 -6.63
C ASP A 361 18.00 -29.41 -5.14
N PHE A 362 17.16 -28.74 -4.34
CA PHE A 362 16.87 -29.14 -2.95
C PHE A 362 16.33 -30.58 -2.87
N SER A 363 15.37 -30.92 -3.73
CA SER A 363 14.79 -32.28 -3.76
C SER A 363 15.78 -33.35 -4.22
N ALA A 364 16.59 -33.05 -5.24
CA ALA A 364 17.63 -33.95 -5.74
C ALA A 364 18.71 -34.27 -4.68
N HIS A 365 18.88 -33.40 -3.68
CA HIS A 365 19.81 -33.59 -2.56
C HIS A 365 19.13 -34.13 -1.29
N GLY A 366 17.99 -34.81 -1.43
CA GLY A 366 17.31 -35.52 -0.34
C GLY A 366 16.35 -34.66 0.48
N GLY A 367 16.09 -33.41 0.07
CA GLY A 367 15.07 -32.57 0.68
C GLY A 367 13.66 -33.00 0.28
N GLU A 368 12.76 -33.11 1.25
CA GLU A 368 11.34 -33.38 0.97
C GLU A 368 10.59 -32.08 0.71
N LEU A 369 9.88 -32.00 -0.43
CA LEU A 369 9.04 -30.86 -0.75
C LEU A 369 7.70 -30.97 0.00
N ALA A 370 7.23 -29.85 0.53
CA ALA A 370 5.87 -29.72 1.04
C ALA A 370 4.90 -29.36 -0.09
N VAL A 371 3.63 -29.68 0.13
CA VAL A 371 2.52 -29.38 -0.80
C VAL A 371 1.36 -28.76 -0.02
N ILE A 372 0.55 -27.94 -0.69
CA ILE A 372 -0.70 -27.40 -0.13
C ILE A 372 -1.86 -27.98 -0.93
N SER A 373 -2.61 -28.89 -0.31
CA SER A 373 -3.79 -29.49 -0.92
C SER A 373 -4.86 -28.44 -1.20
N GLN A 374 -5.60 -28.66 -2.28
CA GLN A 374 -6.79 -27.87 -2.61
C GLN A 374 -8.03 -28.70 -2.29
N THR A 375 -9.13 -28.04 -1.92
CA THR A 375 -10.45 -28.66 -1.82
C THR A 375 -11.48 -27.81 -2.55
N SER A 376 -12.51 -28.46 -3.09
CA SER A 376 -13.67 -27.79 -3.68
C SER A 376 -14.70 -27.37 -2.61
N PRO A 377 -15.61 -26.42 -2.92
CA PRO A 377 -16.68 -26.06 -1.99
C PRO A 377 -17.57 -27.23 -1.57
N ARG A 378 -17.90 -28.17 -2.47
CA ARG A 378 -18.71 -29.35 -2.14
C ARG A 378 -18.02 -30.33 -1.19
N GLU A 379 -16.74 -30.62 -1.44
CA GLU A 379 -15.94 -31.48 -0.57
C GLU A 379 -15.78 -30.86 0.82
N LEU A 380 -15.57 -29.54 0.88
CA LEU A 380 -15.55 -28.81 2.15
C LEU A 380 -16.90 -28.92 2.87
N ALA A 381 -18.02 -28.69 2.19
CA ALA A 381 -19.35 -28.79 2.79
C ALA A 381 -19.62 -30.20 3.35
N GLN A 382 -19.19 -31.25 2.66
CA GLN A 382 -19.27 -32.62 3.16
C GLN A 382 -18.39 -32.82 4.40
N SER A 383 -17.12 -32.41 4.34
CA SER A 383 -16.18 -32.49 5.46
C SER A 383 -16.70 -31.74 6.71
N MET A 384 -17.36 -30.60 6.52
CA MET A 384 -17.96 -29.82 7.60
C MET A 384 -19.15 -30.56 8.24
N ALA A 385 -20.00 -31.21 7.45
CA ALA A 385 -21.14 -31.99 7.95
C ALA A 385 -20.70 -33.19 8.80
N GLU A 386 -19.51 -33.73 8.52
CA GLU A 386 -18.86 -34.81 9.27
C GLU A 386 -18.01 -34.29 10.45
N GLU A 387 -17.99 -32.96 10.68
CA GLU A 387 -17.09 -32.28 11.62
C GLU A 387 -15.60 -32.65 11.42
N ALA A 388 -15.20 -32.98 10.19
CA ALA A 388 -13.89 -33.52 9.87
C ALA A 388 -12.84 -32.44 9.57
N SER A 389 -13.21 -31.15 9.55
CA SER A 389 -12.29 -30.02 9.28
C SER A 389 -12.58 -28.80 10.16
N THR A 390 -11.62 -27.89 10.20
CA THR A 390 -11.76 -26.54 10.78
C THR A 390 -11.64 -25.53 9.66
N VAL A 391 -12.60 -24.60 9.57
CA VAL A 391 -12.63 -23.57 8.52
C VAL A 391 -12.15 -22.24 9.09
N ILE A 392 -11.20 -21.62 8.39
CA ILE A 392 -10.65 -20.32 8.77
C ILE A 392 -10.82 -19.34 7.60
N ASP A 393 -11.59 -18.29 7.84
CA ASP A 393 -11.76 -17.16 6.94
C ASP A 393 -10.66 -16.14 7.20
N VAL A 394 -9.80 -15.91 6.19
CA VAL A 394 -8.70 -14.94 6.28
C VAL A 394 -9.01 -13.59 5.65
N ARG A 395 -10.29 -13.31 5.34
CA ARG A 395 -10.77 -11.98 4.92
C ARG A 395 -10.76 -10.98 6.07
N GLY A 396 -10.83 -9.70 5.71
CA GLY A 396 -10.96 -8.62 6.69
C GLY A 396 -12.32 -8.65 7.41
N ARG A 397 -12.39 -7.96 8.54
CA ARG A 397 -13.58 -7.95 9.41
C ARG A 397 -14.86 -7.48 8.69
N ALA A 398 -14.77 -6.45 7.85
CA ALA A 398 -15.93 -5.95 7.10
C ALA A 398 -16.47 -6.99 6.10
N GLU A 399 -15.59 -7.73 5.42
CA GLU A 399 -15.99 -8.82 4.51
C GLU A 399 -16.61 -9.99 5.26
N TRP A 400 -16.10 -10.31 6.45
CA TRP A 400 -16.65 -11.32 7.33
C TRP A 400 -18.05 -10.94 7.83
N GLU A 401 -18.22 -9.71 8.32
CA GLU A 401 -19.50 -9.19 8.82
C GLU A 401 -20.57 -9.10 7.72
N ALA A 402 -20.19 -8.89 6.46
CA ALA A 402 -21.10 -8.94 5.32
C ALA A 402 -21.64 -10.37 5.00
N GLY A 403 -21.03 -11.41 5.56
CA GLY A 403 -21.45 -12.80 5.44
C GLY A 403 -20.28 -13.76 5.26
N HIS A 404 -20.40 -14.97 5.81
CA HIS A 404 -19.31 -15.96 5.85
C HIS A 404 -19.82 -17.41 5.83
N ILE A 405 -18.88 -18.35 5.67
CA ILE A 405 -19.15 -19.80 5.72
C ILE A 405 -19.57 -20.19 7.16
N PRO A 406 -20.67 -20.95 7.35
CA PRO A 406 -21.16 -21.29 8.69
C PRO A 406 -20.12 -22.05 9.52
N GLY A 407 -19.95 -21.68 10.78
CA GLY A 407 -19.03 -22.37 11.70
C GLY A 407 -17.54 -22.12 11.41
N ALA A 408 -17.20 -21.26 10.45
CA ALA A 408 -15.84 -20.77 10.28
C ALA A 408 -15.42 -19.87 11.45
N SER A 409 -14.11 -19.72 11.63
CA SER A 409 -13.52 -18.68 12.49
C SER A 409 -12.86 -17.62 11.62
N ASN A 410 -12.85 -16.36 12.05
CA ASN A 410 -12.19 -15.28 11.31
C ASN A 410 -10.83 -14.95 11.92
N VAL A 411 -9.78 -15.15 11.12
CA VAL A 411 -8.41 -14.73 11.45
C VAL A 411 -7.84 -14.05 10.21
N PRO A 412 -8.01 -12.72 10.05
CA PRO A 412 -7.57 -12.03 8.84
C PRO A 412 -6.06 -12.23 8.60
N LEU A 413 -5.67 -12.42 7.33
CA LEU A 413 -4.29 -12.80 6.96
C LEU A 413 -3.20 -11.91 7.61
N GLY A 414 -3.41 -10.59 7.65
CA GLY A 414 -2.45 -9.65 8.23
C GLY A 414 -2.15 -9.85 9.73
N TYR A 415 -3.03 -10.55 10.44
CA TYR A 415 -2.91 -10.85 11.86
C TYR A 415 -2.60 -12.32 12.14
N LEU A 416 -2.62 -13.18 11.12
CA LEU A 416 -2.46 -14.63 11.27
C LEU A 416 -1.19 -15.02 12.03
N THR A 417 -0.07 -14.31 11.81
CA THR A 417 1.20 -14.58 12.49
C THR A 417 1.16 -14.30 13.99
N ASP A 418 0.29 -13.39 14.43
CA ASP A 418 0.16 -12.98 15.83
C ASP A 418 -0.84 -13.88 16.58
N HIS A 419 -1.72 -14.56 15.82
CA HIS A 419 -2.80 -15.40 16.32
C HIS A 419 -2.59 -16.89 16.00
N LEU A 420 -1.34 -17.33 15.81
CA LEU A 420 -1.03 -18.74 15.51
C LEU A 420 -1.46 -19.70 16.63
N SER A 421 -1.52 -19.22 17.88
CA SER A 421 -2.03 -19.98 19.03
C SER A 421 -3.53 -20.29 18.93
N ASP A 422 -4.26 -19.46 18.20
CA ASP A 422 -5.72 -19.52 18.11
C ASP A 422 -6.16 -20.49 17.01
N VAL A 423 -5.22 -20.93 16.15
CA VAL A 423 -5.44 -21.86 15.05
C VAL A 423 -5.46 -23.31 15.57
N PRO A 424 -6.60 -24.03 15.51
CA PRO A 424 -6.67 -25.41 15.98
C PRO A 424 -5.79 -26.34 15.16
N ARG A 425 -5.12 -27.31 15.83
CA ARG A 425 -4.20 -28.27 15.19
C ARG A 425 -4.74 -29.70 15.10
N THR A 426 -5.94 -29.96 15.62
CA THR A 426 -6.47 -31.31 15.80
C THR A 426 -7.14 -31.89 14.55
N LYS A 427 -7.61 -31.02 13.65
CA LYS A 427 -8.32 -31.38 12.41
C LYS A 427 -7.63 -30.69 11.21
N PRO A 428 -7.82 -31.19 9.97
CA PRO A 428 -7.47 -30.45 8.77
C PRO A 428 -7.98 -29.01 8.80
N ILE A 429 -7.11 -28.07 8.47
CA ILE A 429 -7.40 -26.63 8.47
C ILE A 429 -7.68 -26.22 7.03
N VAL A 430 -8.90 -25.79 6.76
CA VAL A 430 -9.32 -25.29 5.45
C VAL A 430 -9.37 -23.77 5.48
N LEU A 431 -8.42 -23.15 4.78
CA LEU A 431 -8.33 -21.71 4.65
C LEU A 431 -9.13 -21.23 3.45
N HIS A 432 -9.88 -20.14 3.61
CA HIS A 432 -10.50 -19.47 2.48
C HIS A 432 -10.42 -17.95 2.61
N CYS A 433 -10.54 -17.30 1.46
CA CYS A 433 -10.76 -15.87 1.38
C CYS A 433 -11.82 -15.57 0.30
N GLN A 434 -11.88 -14.35 -0.23
CA GLN A 434 -12.88 -14.02 -1.27
C GLN A 434 -12.71 -14.84 -2.55
N GLY A 435 -11.47 -15.09 -3.00
CA GLY A 435 -11.19 -15.69 -4.31
C GLY A 435 -9.93 -16.57 -4.38
N GLY A 436 -9.38 -17.01 -3.26
CA GLY A 436 -8.22 -17.91 -3.18
C GLY A 436 -6.86 -17.25 -2.97
N GLY A 437 -6.66 -15.99 -3.38
CA GLY A 437 -5.34 -15.34 -3.30
C GLY A 437 -4.75 -15.23 -1.87
N ARG A 438 -5.52 -14.63 -0.94
CA ARG A 438 -5.09 -14.47 0.46
C ARG A 438 -4.96 -15.80 1.20
N SER A 439 -5.87 -16.73 0.94
CA SER A 439 -5.87 -18.03 1.60
C SER A 439 -4.68 -18.89 1.17
N SER A 440 -4.20 -18.78 -0.08
CA SER A 440 -2.94 -19.42 -0.48
C SER A 440 -1.72 -18.86 0.26
N ILE A 441 -1.65 -17.53 0.45
CA ILE A 441 -0.58 -16.92 1.26
C ILE A 441 -0.69 -17.40 2.72
N ALA A 442 -1.89 -17.37 3.30
CA ALA A 442 -2.15 -17.88 4.65
C ALA A 442 -1.70 -19.35 4.80
N ALA A 443 -1.96 -20.18 3.78
CA ALA A 443 -1.58 -21.57 3.80
C ALA A 443 -0.07 -21.76 3.83
N SER A 444 0.68 -20.94 3.08
CA SER A 444 2.14 -20.92 3.16
C SER A 444 2.65 -20.47 4.54
N VAL A 445 1.99 -19.48 5.17
CA VAL A 445 2.35 -19.00 6.51
C VAL A 445 2.13 -20.11 7.54
N LEU A 446 1.00 -20.82 7.51
CA LEU A 446 0.77 -21.95 8.42
C LEU A 446 1.73 -23.11 8.14
N SER A 447 1.94 -23.48 6.87
CA SER A 447 2.91 -24.52 6.48
C SER A 447 4.30 -24.22 7.02
N ALA A 448 4.79 -22.98 6.84
CA ALA A 448 6.08 -22.52 7.35
C ALA A 448 6.20 -22.55 8.89
N ARG A 449 5.07 -22.56 9.61
CA ARG A 449 5.00 -22.64 11.08
C ARG A 449 4.71 -24.06 11.59
N GLY A 450 4.90 -25.06 10.72
CA GLY A 450 4.82 -26.48 11.06
C GLY A 450 3.40 -27.03 11.17
N PHE A 451 2.40 -26.36 10.58
CA PHE A 451 1.07 -26.94 10.42
C PHE A 451 1.08 -27.88 9.22
N THR A 452 0.77 -29.16 9.42
CA THR A 452 0.94 -30.22 8.40
C THR A 452 -0.33 -30.53 7.61
N ASN A 453 -1.52 -30.18 8.12
CA ASN A 453 -2.81 -30.50 7.49
C ASN A 453 -3.51 -29.22 6.98
N VAL A 454 -2.80 -28.43 6.19
CA VAL A 454 -3.29 -27.16 5.67
C VAL A 454 -3.84 -27.35 4.25
N VAL A 455 -5.09 -26.96 4.06
CA VAL A 455 -5.84 -27.07 2.80
C VAL A 455 -6.35 -25.69 2.40
N ASN A 456 -6.29 -25.36 1.12
CA ASN A 456 -6.87 -24.13 0.59
C ASN A 456 -8.18 -24.41 -0.15
N LEU A 457 -9.21 -23.59 0.10
CA LEU A 457 -10.48 -23.66 -0.64
C LEU A 457 -10.32 -23.01 -2.03
N ALA A 458 -10.40 -23.82 -3.07
CA ALA A 458 -10.35 -23.36 -4.45
C ALA A 458 -11.52 -22.41 -4.76
N GLY A 459 -11.23 -21.28 -5.41
CA GLY A 459 -12.23 -20.25 -5.74
C GLY A 459 -12.77 -19.44 -4.54
N GLY A 460 -12.49 -19.87 -3.30
CA GLY A 460 -12.85 -19.16 -2.08
C GLY A 460 -14.35 -18.98 -1.87
N TYR A 461 -14.72 -17.95 -1.11
CA TYR A 461 -16.10 -17.62 -0.77
C TYR A 461 -16.96 -17.29 -1.99
N SER A 462 -16.37 -16.70 -3.04
CA SER A 462 -17.08 -16.44 -4.30
C SER A 462 -17.58 -17.72 -4.97
N GLU A 463 -16.78 -18.78 -4.98
CA GLU A 463 -17.19 -20.08 -5.55
C GLU A 463 -18.21 -20.78 -4.66
N TRP A 464 -18.01 -20.73 -3.34
CA TRP A 464 -18.98 -21.23 -2.35
C TRP A 464 -20.39 -20.65 -2.59
N LEU A 465 -20.47 -19.33 -2.79
CA LEU A 465 -21.73 -18.66 -3.13
C LEU A 465 -22.29 -19.10 -4.49
N ARG A 466 -21.43 -19.23 -5.51
CA ARG A 466 -21.86 -19.66 -6.85
C ARG A 466 -22.48 -21.05 -6.85
N GLU A 467 -21.96 -21.94 -6.01
CA GLU A 467 -22.50 -23.29 -5.85
C GLU A 467 -23.79 -23.37 -5.01
N GLY A 468 -24.27 -22.24 -4.48
CA GLY A 468 -25.50 -22.16 -3.71
C GLY A 468 -25.40 -22.78 -2.32
N LEU A 469 -24.20 -22.83 -1.74
CA LEU A 469 -23.95 -23.44 -0.44
C LEU A 469 -24.37 -22.49 0.72
N PRO A 470 -24.71 -23.03 1.90
CA PRO A 470 -25.22 -22.23 3.01
C PRO A 470 -24.23 -21.16 3.49
N VAL A 471 -24.75 -19.99 3.88
CA VAL A 471 -23.97 -18.89 4.47
C VAL A 471 -24.61 -18.43 5.78
N GLN A 472 -23.80 -17.91 6.69
CA GLN A 472 -24.28 -17.19 7.86
C GLN A 472 -24.28 -15.69 7.51
N PRO A 473 -25.46 -15.08 7.30
CA PRO A 473 -25.56 -13.62 7.22
C PRO A 473 -25.38 -13.02 8.62
N ALA A 474 -25.02 -11.74 8.69
CA ALA A 474 -25.19 -10.99 9.92
C ALA A 474 -26.63 -11.15 10.44
N PRO A 475 -26.86 -11.18 11.77
CA PRO A 475 -28.20 -10.97 12.29
C PRO A 475 -28.71 -9.63 11.72
N ASN A 476 -29.79 -9.71 10.93
CA ASN A 476 -30.39 -8.63 10.14
C ASN A 476 -30.12 -7.22 10.68
N ALA A 477 -29.39 -6.40 9.92
CA ALA A 477 -29.70 -4.96 9.89
C ALA A 477 -31.12 -4.85 9.34
N GLY A 478 -32.03 -4.33 10.15
CA GLY A 478 -33.47 -4.48 9.99
C GLY A 478 -33.99 -4.26 8.57
N MET A 479 -34.83 -5.20 8.12
CA MET A 479 -35.89 -4.87 7.18
C MET A 479 -36.73 -3.76 7.83
N VAL A 480 -36.62 -2.56 7.28
CA VAL A 480 -37.65 -1.53 7.46
C VAL A 480 -38.76 -1.92 6.50
N ASP A 481 -39.86 -2.40 7.08
CA ASP A 481 -41.15 -2.60 6.39
C ASP A 481 -41.66 -1.30 5.74
#